data_AF-A0A9D6WLZ5-F1
#
_entry.id   AF-A0A9D6WLZ5-F1
#
_cell.length_a   1.000
_cell.length_b   1.000
_cell.length_c   1.000
_cell.angle_alpha   90.00
_cell.angle_beta   90.00
_cell.angle_gamma   90.00
#
_symmetry.space_group_name_H-M   'P 1'
#
loop_
_entity.id
_entity.type
_entity.pdbx_description
1 polymer ?
#
loop_
_entity_poly.entity_id
_entity_poly.type
_entity_poly.pdbx_seq_one_letter_code
_entity_poly.pdbx_strand_id
1 'polypeptide(L)'
;MNRSFILRASDHPTLALCTIKRADCENLREWKNANRFAFFHQALITPEQQAQWFENYLTRAYDYMFIVQVDARALGCMGFRLIENHADVYYVILGDRAMGKRGWMRAAHDIYFDFALDADEFQACQFEIVRYRR
;
A
#
# COMPACT_ATOMS: atom_id res chain seq x y z
N MET A 1 6.55 -0.77 16.22
CA MET A 1 6.08 0.60 15.87
C MET A 1 6.50 0.87 14.44
N ASN A 2 5.56 1.12 13.54
CA ASN A 2 5.88 1.36 12.14
C ASN A 2 6.65 2.68 11.96
N ARG A 3 7.75 2.62 11.22
CA ARG A 3 8.63 3.77 10.96
C ARG A 3 8.01 4.64 9.86
N SER A 4 8.24 5.95 9.96
CA SER A 4 7.84 6.90 8.92
C SER A 4 9.00 7.11 7.95
N PHE A 5 8.79 6.85 6.66
CA PHE A 5 9.79 7.05 5.61
C PHE A 5 9.13 7.23 4.24
N ILE A 6 9.93 7.62 3.25
CA ILE A 6 9.51 7.83 1.86
C ILE A 6 10.46 7.08 0.94
N LEU A 7 9.91 6.28 0.04
CA LEU A 7 10.66 5.65 -1.04
C LEU A 7 10.49 6.48 -2.32
N ARG A 8 11.60 6.68 -3.04
CA ARG A 8 11.65 7.36 -4.33
C ARG A 8 12.60 6.59 -5.22
N ALA A 9 12.25 6.43 -6.49
CA ALA A 9 13.21 5.99 -7.49
C ALA A 9 13.74 7.18 -8.28
N SER A 10 15.00 7.08 -8.68
CA SER A 10 15.73 8.15 -9.37
C SER A 10 15.19 8.42 -10.78
N ASP A 11 14.62 7.41 -11.42
CA ASP A 11 14.03 7.45 -12.76
C ASP A 11 12.59 8.04 -12.78
N HIS A 12 11.95 8.14 -11.61
CA HIS A 12 10.63 8.72 -11.43
C HIS A 12 10.61 9.77 -10.30
N PRO A 13 11.24 10.94 -10.49
CA PRO A 13 11.46 11.93 -9.43
C PRO A 13 10.17 12.54 -8.86
N THR A 14 9.07 12.49 -9.63
CA THR A 14 7.76 13.01 -9.22
C THR A 14 6.93 11.96 -8.47
N LEU A 15 7.33 10.69 -8.51
CA LEU A 15 6.66 9.56 -7.86
C LEU A 15 7.29 9.29 -6.49
N ALA A 16 6.44 9.09 -5.49
CA ALA A 16 6.87 8.70 -4.15
C ALA A 16 5.91 7.70 -3.52
N LEU A 17 6.46 6.79 -2.71
CA LEU A 17 5.71 5.97 -1.77
C LEU A 17 5.95 6.49 -0.36
N CYS A 18 4.93 7.09 0.23
CA CYS A 18 5.02 7.67 1.57
C CYS A 18 4.34 6.73 2.55
N THR A 19 5.01 6.31 3.63
CA THR A 19 4.36 5.53 4.68
C THR A 19 3.14 6.28 5.21
N ILE A 20 2.03 5.56 5.44
CA ILE A 20 0.78 6.19 5.89
C ILE A 20 0.92 6.87 7.25
N LYS A 21 0.23 7.99 7.40
CA LYS A 21 -0.01 8.70 8.67
C LYS A 21 -1.51 8.71 8.98
N ARG A 22 -1.85 9.06 10.22
CA ARG A 22 -3.25 9.16 10.67
C ARG A 22 -4.12 10.07 9.78
N ALA A 23 -3.53 11.12 9.21
CA ALA A 23 -4.22 12.01 8.28
C ALA A 23 -4.66 11.33 6.96
N ASP A 24 -4.04 10.20 6.60
CA ASP A 24 -4.37 9.48 5.36
C ASP A 24 -5.53 8.49 5.55
N CYS A 25 -5.94 8.22 6.80
CA CYS A 25 -6.98 7.24 7.12
C CYS A 25 -8.27 7.47 6.35
N GLU A 26 -8.67 8.73 6.18
CA GLU A 26 -9.93 9.03 5.48
C GLU A 26 -9.84 8.70 4.00
N ASN A 27 -8.75 9.08 3.33
CA ASN A 27 -8.49 8.68 1.94
C ASN A 27 -8.50 7.14 1.79
N LEU A 28 -7.80 6.42 2.67
CA LEU A 28 -7.76 4.96 2.67
C LEU A 28 -9.15 4.35 2.82
N ARG A 29 -9.96 4.88 3.75
CA ARG A 29 -11.32 4.41 4.00
C ARG A 29 -12.22 4.62 2.78
N GLU A 30 -12.19 5.82 2.21
CA GLU A 30 -12.98 6.17 1.03
C GLU A 30 -12.59 5.31 -0.18
N TRP A 31 -11.30 5.17 -0.46
CA TRP A 31 -10.82 4.35 -1.56
C TRP A 31 -11.17 2.88 -1.37
N LYS A 32 -11.04 2.35 -0.16
CA LYS A 32 -11.40 0.95 0.12
C LYS A 32 -12.90 0.72 0.03
N ASN A 33 -13.74 1.63 0.52
CA ASN A 33 -15.20 1.53 0.42
C ASN A 33 -15.69 1.65 -1.03
N ALA A 34 -15.10 2.57 -1.80
CA ALA A 34 -15.41 2.76 -3.23
C ALA A 34 -15.02 1.53 -4.06
N ASN A 35 -14.00 0.78 -3.63
CA ASN A 35 -13.54 -0.43 -4.29
C ASN A 35 -13.86 -1.72 -3.50
N ARG A 36 -14.79 -1.69 -2.54
CA ARG A 36 -15.06 -2.81 -1.61
C ARG A 36 -15.39 -4.12 -2.32
N PHE A 37 -16.05 -4.02 -3.48
CA PHE A 37 -16.35 -5.16 -4.34
C PHE A 37 -15.14 -5.69 -5.10
N ALA A 38 -13.91 -5.24 -4.85
CA ALA A 38 -12.69 -5.89 -5.31
C ALA A 38 -12.02 -6.74 -4.20
N PHE A 39 -12.46 -6.59 -2.95
CA PHE A 39 -11.86 -7.23 -1.78
C PHE A 39 -12.73 -8.36 -1.20
N PHE A 40 -12.13 -9.20 -0.34
CA PHE A 40 -12.84 -10.22 0.42
C PHE A 40 -13.86 -9.62 1.40
N HIS A 41 -13.42 -8.60 2.14
CA HIS A 41 -14.31 -7.86 3.02
C HIS A 41 -15.03 -6.75 2.22
N GLN A 42 -16.33 -6.93 2.02
CA GLN A 42 -17.15 -6.06 1.18
C GLN A 42 -18.07 -5.12 1.98
N ALA A 43 -18.08 -5.19 3.31
CA ALA A 43 -18.85 -4.26 4.14
C ALA A 43 -18.22 -2.86 4.11
N LEU A 44 -19.05 -1.85 4.36
CA LEU A 44 -18.57 -0.48 4.49
C LEU A 44 -17.78 -0.33 5.79
N ILE A 45 -16.62 0.28 5.67
CA ILE A 45 -15.72 0.60 6.79
C ILE A 45 -16.10 1.98 7.32
N THR A 46 -16.43 2.02 8.61
CA THR A 46 -16.73 3.28 9.32
C THR A 46 -15.43 4.00 9.70
N PRO A 47 -15.48 5.32 10.01
CA PRO A 47 -14.32 6.07 10.50
C PRO A 47 -13.67 5.43 11.73
N GLU A 48 -14.47 4.89 12.66
CA GLU A 48 -14.00 4.25 13.89
C GLU A 48 -13.28 2.94 13.58
N GLN A 49 -13.82 2.12 12.67
CA GLN A 49 -13.17 0.90 12.21
C GLN A 49 -11.84 1.19 11.51
N GLN A 50 -11.79 2.23 10.68
CA GLN A 50 -10.56 2.66 10.03
C GLN A 50 -9.53 3.14 11.07
N ALA A 51 -9.97 3.92 12.05
CA ALA A 51 -9.11 4.41 13.13
C ALA A 51 -8.54 3.24 13.95
N GLN A 52 -9.35 2.24 14.30
CA GLN A 52 -8.92 1.04 15.00
C GLN A 52 -7.95 0.20 14.16
N TRP A 53 -8.21 0.07 12.86
CA TRP A 53 -7.30 -0.60 11.93
C TRP A 53 -5.93 0.09 11.91
N PHE A 54 -5.89 1.43 11.90
CA PHE A 54 -4.64 2.19 11.88
C PHE A 54 -3.84 2.01 13.19
N GLU A 55 -4.49 2.06 14.35
CA GLU A 55 -3.82 1.79 15.63
C GLU A 55 -3.23 0.38 15.68
N ASN A 56 -3.98 -0.61 15.19
CA ASN A 56 -3.48 -1.98 15.07
C ASN A 56 -2.35 -2.10 14.04
N TYR A 57 -2.40 -1.36 12.94
CA TYR A 57 -1.32 -1.34 11.94
C TYR A 57 -0.01 -0.83 12.56
N LEU A 58 -0.04 0.19 13.42
CA LEU A 58 1.16 0.73 14.05
C LEU A 58 1.93 -0.27 14.92
N THR A 59 1.26 -1.31 15.42
CA THR A 59 1.86 -2.34 16.29
C THR A 59 2.42 -3.52 15.52
N ARG A 60 2.06 -3.69 14.24
CA ARG A 60 2.51 -4.82 13.41
C ARG A 60 3.92 -4.57 12.89
N ALA A 61 4.84 -5.47 13.23
CA ALA A 61 6.16 -5.49 12.63
C ALA A 61 6.06 -5.98 11.19
N TYR A 62 6.90 -5.44 10.31
CA TYR A 62 7.01 -5.84 8.90
C TYR A 62 5.70 -5.76 8.10
N ASP A 63 4.77 -4.91 8.52
CA ASP A 63 3.54 -4.58 7.82
C ASP A 63 3.64 -3.12 7.36
N TYR A 64 3.78 -2.90 6.07
CA TYR A 64 4.04 -1.61 5.47
C TYR A 64 2.87 -1.19 4.60
N MET A 65 2.39 0.03 4.81
CA MET A 65 1.35 0.63 3.98
C MET A 65 1.81 1.99 3.50
N PHE A 66 1.64 2.24 2.20
CA PHE A 66 2.06 3.46 1.54
C PHE A 66 0.91 4.17 0.86
N ILE A 67 0.96 5.50 0.88
CA ILE A 67 0.30 6.35 -0.10
C ILE A 67 1.21 6.50 -1.31
N VAL A 68 0.68 6.19 -2.48
CA VAL A 68 1.31 6.50 -3.77
C VAL A 68 1.05 7.97 -4.05
N GLN A 69 2.10 8.77 -4.26
CA GLN A 69 2.00 10.18 -4.60
C GLN A 69 2.68 10.48 -5.93
N VAL A 70 2.05 11.32 -6.76
CA VAL A 70 2.64 11.89 -7.97
C VAL A 70 2.52 13.40 -7.85
N ASP A 71 3.63 14.13 -7.99
CA ASP A 71 3.66 15.60 -7.82
C ASP A 71 3.05 16.04 -6.48
N ALA A 72 3.36 15.31 -5.41
CA ALA A 72 2.81 15.46 -4.05
C ALA A 72 1.28 15.26 -3.92
N ARG A 73 0.57 14.89 -4.99
CA ARG A 73 -0.84 14.51 -4.97
C ARG A 73 -0.99 13.02 -4.69
N ALA A 74 -1.83 12.69 -3.70
CA ALA A 74 -2.16 11.31 -3.40
C ALA A 74 -2.96 10.67 -4.55
N LEU A 75 -2.42 9.58 -5.09
CA LEU A 75 -2.95 8.86 -6.24
C LEU A 75 -3.72 7.60 -5.81
N GLY A 76 -3.26 6.97 -4.74
CA GLY A 76 -3.75 5.66 -4.30
C GLY A 76 -2.92 5.12 -3.16
N CYS A 77 -3.04 3.83 -2.89
CA CYS A 77 -2.28 3.14 -1.86
C CYS A 77 -1.84 1.76 -2.29
N MET A 78 -0.86 1.23 -1.57
CA MET A 78 -0.43 -0.15 -1.64
C MET A 78 0.19 -0.55 -0.31
N GLY A 79 -0.14 -1.75 0.14
CA GLY A 79 0.41 -2.31 1.36
C GLY A 79 0.96 -3.68 1.14
N PHE A 80 1.83 -4.07 2.06
CA PHE A 80 2.36 -5.41 2.11
C PHE A 80 2.80 -5.78 3.49
N ARG A 81 2.86 -7.08 3.73
CA ARG A 81 3.37 -7.60 4.99
C ARG A 81 4.20 -8.84 4.76
N LEU A 82 5.24 -8.98 5.56
CA LEU A 82 5.99 -10.22 5.65
C LEU A 82 5.27 -11.20 6.57
N ILE A 83 5.06 -12.41 6.07
CA ILE A 83 4.51 -13.54 6.81
C ILE A 83 5.45 -14.71 6.57
N GLU A 84 6.26 -15.04 7.58
CA GLU A 84 7.27 -16.11 7.50
C GLU A 84 8.19 -15.92 6.28
N ASN A 85 8.07 -16.77 5.26
CA ASN A 85 8.88 -16.73 4.03
C ASN A 85 8.12 -16.17 2.81
N HIS A 86 7.04 -15.43 3.05
CA HIS A 86 6.18 -14.87 2.01
C HIS A 86 5.92 -13.38 2.22
N ALA A 87 5.76 -12.66 1.11
CA ALA A 87 5.25 -11.30 1.10
C ALA A 87 3.78 -11.31 0.62
N ASP A 88 2.87 -10.88 1.50
CA ASP A 88 1.45 -10.71 1.18
C ASP A 88 1.20 -9.27 0.75
N VAL A 89 0.86 -9.07 -0.52
CA VAL A 89 0.54 -7.76 -1.10
C VAL A 89 -0.95 -7.50 -0.96
N TYR A 90 -1.32 -6.40 -0.32
CA TYR A 90 -2.71 -6.10 0.00
C TYR A 90 -3.06 -4.61 -0.20
N TYR A 91 -4.36 -4.34 -0.36
CA TYR A 91 -4.92 -2.99 -0.56
C TYR A 91 -4.17 -2.14 -1.60
N VAL A 92 -3.85 -2.75 -2.74
CA VAL A 92 -3.39 -2.03 -3.94
C VAL A 92 -4.60 -1.36 -4.59
N ILE A 93 -4.70 -0.04 -4.46
CA ILE A 93 -5.84 0.74 -4.93
C ILE A 93 -5.36 1.98 -5.66
N LEU A 94 -5.85 2.18 -6.88
CA LEU A 94 -5.84 3.50 -7.52
C LEU A 94 -7.05 4.29 -7.00
N GLY A 95 -6.82 5.27 -6.13
CA GLY A 95 -7.85 6.11 -5.54
C GLY A 95 -8.31 7.22 -6.49
N ASP A 96 -7.37 7.84 -7.21
CA ASP A 96 -7.65 8.88 -8.18
C ASP A 96 -7.77 8.30 -9.60
N ARG A 97 -9.02 8.06 -10.01
CA ARG A 97 -9.31 7.48 -11.33
C ARG A 97 -8.92 8.37 -12.50
N ALA A 98 -8.83 9.70 -12.32
CA ALA A 98 -8.41 10.62 -13.39
C ALA A 98 -6.95 10.38 -13.83
N MET A 99 -6.17 9.76 -12.94
CA MET A 99 -4.77 9.43 -13.16
C MET A 99 -4.54 7.98 -13.62
N GLY A 100 -5.61 7.25 -13.91
CA GLY A 100 -5.55 5.87 -14.40
C GLY A 100 -4.92 5.73 -15.78
N LYS A 101 -4.46 4.51 -16.11
CA LYS A 101 -3.87 4.13 -17.41
C LYS A 101 -2.62 4.92 -17.83
N ARG A 102 -1.93 5.56 -16.89
CA ARG A 102 -0.68 6.32 -17.11
C ARG A 102 0.58 5.60 -16.66
N GLY A 103 0.47 4.36 -16.18
CA GLY A 103 1.61 3.57 -15.70
C GLY A 103 2.06 3.87 -14.27
N TRP A 104 1.50 4.87 -13.59
CA TRP A 104 1.94 5.28 -12.24
C TRP A 104 1.90 4.16 -11.19
N MET A 105 0.83 3.38 -11.13
CA MET A 105 0.75 2.25 -10.19
C MET A 105 1.76 1.15 -10.51
N ARG A 106 2.14 0.97 -11.79
CA ARG A 106 3.18 0.02 -12.17
C ARG A 106 4.56 0.50 -11.71
N ALA A 107 4.90 1.76 -11.99
CA ALA A 107 6.14 2.36 -11.51
C ALA A 107 6.20 2.34 -9.97
N ALA A 108 5.08 2.58 -9.28
CA ALA A 108 5.00 2.46 -7.84
C ALA A 108 5.25 1.02 -7.34
N HIS A 109 4.74 0.04 -8.07
CA HIS A 109 5.01 -1.38 -7.80
C HIS A 109 6.49 -1.71 -7.95
N ASP A 110 7.18 -1.17 -8.95
CA ASP A 110 8.61 -1.41 -9.18
C ASP A 110 9.44 -0.91 -7.97
N ILE A 111 9.21 0.34 -7.52
CA ILE A 111 9.84 0.90 -6.30
C ILE A 111 9.55 0.04 -5.06
N TYR A 112 8.31 -0.39 -4.94
CA TYR A 112 7.83 -1.22 -3.85
C TYR A 112 8.55 -2.58 -3.83
N PHE A 113 8.78 -3.20 -4.99
CA PHE A 113 9.43 -4.51 -5.08
C PHE A 113 10.92 -4.41 -4.84
N ASP A 114 11.57 -3.36 -5.33
CA ASP A 114 12.98 -3.09 -5.03
C ASP A 114 13.20 -2.94 -3.53
N PHE A 115 12.35 -2.15 -2.84
CA PHE A 115 12.40 -2.02 -1.39
C PHE A 115 12.17 -3.35 -0.67
N ALA A 116 11.20 -4.13 -1.14
CA ALA A 116 10.95 -5.45 -0.57
C ALA A 116 12.17 -6.36 -0.76
N LEU A 117 12.78 -6.42 -1.94
CA LEU A 117 13.92 -7.30 -2.20
C LEU A 117 15.21 -6.91 -1.45
N ASP A 118 15.42 -5.61 -1.22
CA ASP A 118 16.63 -5.09 -0.57
C ASP A 118 16.60 -5.17 0.97
N ALA A 119 15.43 -5.34 1.57
CA ALA A 119 15.34 -5.48 3.02
C ALA A 119 15.92 -6.84 3.43
N ASP A 120 16.90 -6.85 4.36
CA ASP A 120 17.62 -8.05 4.81
C ASP A 120 16.66 -9.18 5.26
N GLU A 121 15.49 -8.80 5.75
CA GLU A 121 14.41 -9.70 6.16
C GLU A 121 13.76 -10.49 4.99
N PHE A 122 14.03 -10.11 3.74
CA PHE A 122 13.46 -10.72 2.54
C PHE A 122 14.39 -11.66 1.79
N GLN A 123 15.67 -11.78 2.19
CA GLN A 123 16.62 -12.65 1.49
C GLN A 123 16.24 -14.15 1.50
N ALA A 124 15.27 -14.54 2.34
CA ALA A 124 14.69 -15.89 2.39
C ALA A 124 13.26 -16.01 1.83
N CYS A 125 12.65 -14.91 1.37
CA CYS A 125 11.25 -14.91 0.95
C CYS A 125 11.06 -15.32 -0.52
N GLN A 126 10.17 -16.28 -0.77
CA GLN A 126 9.68 -16.57 -2.13
C GLN A 126 8.49 -15.65 -2.45
N PHE A 127 8.63 -14.81 -3.46
CA PHE A 127 7.54 -13.98 -3.97
C PHE A 127 6.60 -14.83 -4.82
N GLU A 128 5.57 -15.38 -4.20
CA GLU A 128 4.46 -16.01 -4.93
C GLU A 128 3.31 -15.01 -5.06
N ILE A 129 3.04 -14.54 -6.28
CA ILE A 129 1.85 -13.72 -6.55
C ILE A 129 0.64 -14.66 -6.59
N VAL A 130 0.03 -14.91 -5.44
CA VAL A 130 -1.25 -15.62 -5.35
C VAL A 130 -2.35 -14.67 -5.80
N ARG A 131 -2.67 -14.71 -7.11
CA ARG A 131 -3.85 -14.02 -7.63
C ARG A 131 -5.08 -14.82 -7.23
N TYR A 132 -5.80 -14.35 -6.22
CA TYR A 132 -7.15 -14.82 -5.95
C TYR A 132 -8.05 -14.45 -7.14
N ARG A 133 -8.24 -15.40 -8.05
CA ARG A 133 -9.26 -15.29 -9.10
C ARG A 133 -10.63 -15.36 -8.43
N ARG A 134 -11.47 -14.39 -8.76
CA ARG A 134 -12.91 -14.46 -8.48
C ARG A 134 -13.58 -15.35 -9.50
#